data_AF-A0AAW6INF7-F1
#
_entry.id   AF-A0AAW6INF7-F1
#
_cell.length_a   1.000
_cell.length_b   1.000
_cell.length_c   1.000
_cell.angle_alpha   90.00
_cell.angle_beta   90.00
_cell.angle_gamma   90.00
#
_symmetry.space_group_name_H-M   'P 1'
#
loop_
_entity.id
_entity.type
_entity.pdbx_description
1 polymer ?
#
loop_
_entity_poly.entity_id
_entity_poly.type
_entity_poly.pdbx_seq_one_letter_code
_entity_poly.pdbx_strand_id
1 'polypeptide(L)'
;MEQLLNSKMSEADVTTHTEDLKSKIVSECVKNLPDSCYKIISLFYYEQKNYDEIMEMSDNYTSKDALKTRKYKCMEQLQKRIEEKFNMYNLKPYLHERGNFK
;
A
#
# COMPACT_ATOMS: atom_id res chain seq x y z
N MET A 1 -2.16 -49.58 -19.00
CA MET A 1 -1.46 -49.28 -17.74
C MET A 1 -1.44 -47.76 -17.59
N GLU A 2 -2.55 -47.28 -17.05
CA GLU A 2 -2.78 -45.99 -16.41
C GLU A 2 -1.69 -45.71 -15.32
N GLN A 3 -1.26 -44.52 -14.90
CA GLN A 3 -1.79 -43.15 -14.88
C GLN A 3 -0.67 -42.10 -14.57
N LEU A 4 -0.96 -40.85 -14.96
CA LEU A 4 -0.67 -39.55 -14.31
C LEU A 4 0.79 -39.10 -14.03
N LEU A 5 1.29 -38.21 -14.91
CA LEU A 5 2.11 -37.06 -14.49
C LEU A 5 1.20 -36.04 -13.77
N ASN A 6 1.03 -36.24 -12.47
CA ASN A 6 0.61 -35.20 -11.54
C ASN A 6 1.88 -34.66 -10.86
N SER A 7 2.66 -33.85 -11.58
CA SER A 7 3.75 -33.09 -10.98
C SER A 7 3.13 -32.04 -10.06
N LYS A 8 3.13 -32.37 -8.77
CA LYS A 8 2.73 -31.47 -7.69
C LYS A 8 3.56 -30.19 -7.81
N MET A 9 2.91 -29.09 -8.19
CA MET A 9 3.45 -27.75 -7.95
C MET A 9 3.65 -27.61 -6.44
N SER A 10 4.89 -27.37 -6.03
CA SER A 10 5.30 -27.22 -4.65
C SER A 10 4.54 -26.06 -3.99
N GLU A 11 3.93 -26.28 -2.81
CA GLU A 11 3.26 -25.23 -2.02
C GLU A 11 4.18 -24.04 -1.69
N ALA A 12 5.50 -24.25 -1.65
CA ALA A 12 6.49 -23.19 -1.47
C ALA A 12 6.60 -22.23 -2.67
N ASP A 13 6.39 -22.72 -3.90
CA ASP A 13 6.60 -21.93 -5.14
C ASP A 13 5.42 -20.99 -5.43
N VAL A 14 4.19 -21.47 -5.16
CA VAL A 14 2.95 -20.68 -5.28
C VAL A 14 2.92 -19.52 -4.27
N THR A 15 3.49 -19.74 -3.08
CA THR A 15 3.48 -18.74 -2.00
C THR A 15 4.39 -17.55 -2.34
N THR A 16 5.61 -17.82 -2.83
CA THR A 16 6.57 -16.78 -3.24
C THR A 16 6.08 -15.96 -4.42
N HIS A 17 5.45 -16.59 -5.41
CA HIS A 17 4.89 -15.87 -6.57
C HIS A 17 3.76 -14.91 -6.17
N THR A 18 2.94 -15.32 -5.20
CA THR A 18 1.81 -14.53 -4.71
C THR A 18 2.29 -13.29 -3.92
N GLU A 19 3.35 -13.42 -3.11
CA GLU A 19 3.91 -12.28 -2.37
C GLU A 19 4.62 -11.27 -3.30
N ASP A 20 5.36 -11.75 -4.30
CA ASP A 20 6.00 -10.89 -5.31
C ASP A 20 4.95 -10.09 -6.10
N LEU A 21 3.84 -10.73 -6.48
CA LEU A 21 2.72 -10.07 -7.16
C LEU A 21 2.07 -9.00 -6.27
N LYS A 22 1.84 -9.29 -4.99
CA LYS A 22 1.30 -8.31 -4.03
C LYS A 22 2.24 -7.11 -3.88
N SER A 23 3.55 -7.35 -3.74
CA SER A 23 4.56 -6.29 -3.65
C SER A 23 4.58 -5.41 -4.91
N LYS A 24 4.51 -6.02 -6.10
CA LYS A 24 4.42 -5.31 -7.37
C LYS A 24 3.18 -4.41 -7.45
N ILE A 25 2.03 -4.94 -7.07
CA ILE A 25 0.77 -4.18 -7.07
C ILE A 25 0.88 -2.99 -6.13
N VAL A 26 1.36 -3.19 -4.90
CA VAL A 26 1.54 -2.10 -3.93
C VAL A 26 2.50 -1.03 -4.47
N SER A 27 3.64 -1.43 -5.05
CA SER A 27 4.60 -0.52 -5.65
C SER A 27 3.99 0.29 -6.80
N GLU A 28 3.21 -0.36 -7.67
CA GLU A 28 2.50 0.31 -8.75
C GLU A 28 1.46 1.30 -8.22
N CYS A 29 0.67 0.91 -7.22
CA CYS A 29 -0.33 1.79 -6.61
C CYS A 29 0.30 3.02 -5.96
N VAL A 30 1.45 2.86 -5.27
CA VAL A 30 2.20 3.98 -4.67
C VAL A 30 2.75 4.92 -5.74
N LYS A 31 3.34 4.38 -6.83
CA LYS A 31 3.88 5.19 -7.94
C LYS A 31 2.80 5.96 -8.70
N ASN A 32 1.59 5.44 -8.76
CA ASN A 32 0.45 6.07 -9.43
C ASN A 32 -0.37 6.99 -8.51
N LEU A 33 0.08 7.23 -7.27
CA LEU A 33 -0.55 8.23 -6.40
C LEU A 33 -0.33 9.64 -6.97
N PRO A 34 -1.28 10.57 -6.78
CA PRO A 34 -1.03 11.98 -7.04
C PRO A 34 0.19 12.47 -6.25
N ASP A 35 1.01 13.35 -6.82
CA ASP A 35 2.26 13.85 -6.21
C ASP A 35 2.08 14.30 -4.75
N SER A 36 1.00 15.04 -4.49
CA SER A 36 0.68 15.50 -3.14
C SER A 36 0.49 14.36 -2.14
N CYS A 37 -0.11 13.25 -2.54
CA CYS A 37 -0.27 12.08 -1.68
C CYS A 37 1.00 11.25 -1.60
N TYR A 38 1.67 11.02 -2.73
CA TYR A 38 2.96 10.33 -2.75
C TYR A 38 3.95 10.98 -1.78
N LYS A 39 4.09 12.31 -1.84
CA LYS A 39 5.00 13.07 -0.97
C LYS A 39 4.66 12.89 0.52
N ILE A 40 3.38 12.98 0.89
CA ILE A 40 2.95 12.79 2.28
C ILE A 40 3.27 11.37 2.76
N ILE A 41 2.92 10.36 1.96
CA ILE A 41 3.16 8.97 2.34
C ILE A 41 4.66 8.70 2.46
N SER A 42 5.49 9.19 1.52
CA SER A 42 6.94 9.06 1.61
C SER A 42 7.51 9.74 2.86
N LEU A 43 7.10 10.98 3.16
CA LEU A 43 7.58 11.69 4.35
C LEU A 43 7.27 10.93 5.64
N PHE A 44 6.05 10.40 5.79
CA PHE A 44 5.65 9.68 7.01
C PHE A 44 6.21 8.25 7.11
N TYR A 45 6.20 7.49 6.02
CA TYR A 45 6.45 6.05 6.07
C TYR A 45 7.82 5.64 5.53
N TYR A 46 8.43 6.45 4.67
CA TYR A 46 9.78 6.19 4.15
C TYR A 46 10.83 7.01 4.90
N GLU A 47 10.57 8.31 5.09
CA GLU A 47 11.49 9.23 5.76
C GLU A 47 11.24 9.34 7.28
N GLN A 48 10.19 8.68 7.79
CA GLN A 48 9.79 8.65 9.21
C GLN A 48 9.67 10.04 9.87
N LYS A 49 9.29 11.04 9.09
CA LYS A 49 9.08 12.41 9.56
C LYS A 49 7.82 12.52 10.40
N ASN A 50 7.92 13.33 11.45
CA ASN A 50 6.76 13.64 12.29
C ASN A 50 5.98 14.87 11.77
N TYR A 51 4.82 15.15 12.36
CA TYR A 51 3.95 16.24 11.90
C TYR A 51 4.62 17.62 11.99
N ASP A 52 5.42 17.88 13.02
CA ASP A 52 6.13 19.15 13.19
C ASP A 52 7.17 19.33 12.08
N GLU A 53 8.02 18.32 11.88
CA GLU A 53 9.03 18.34 10.81
C GLU A 53 8.41 18.59 9.42
N ILE A 54 7.29 17.94 9.11
CA ILE A 54 6.62 18.10 7.81
C ILE A 54 5.99 19.49 7.68
N MET A 55 5.44 20.05 8.76
CA MET A 55 4.91 21.41 8.77
C MET A 55 6.00 22.45 8.54
N GLU A 56 7.21 22.22 9.06
CA GLU A 56 8.37 23.10 8.81
C GLU A 56 8.89 23.00 7.37
N MET A 57 8.77 21.83 6.73
CA MET A 57 9.27 21.58 5.38
C MET A 57 8.28 21.90 4.25
N SER A 58 7.01 22.15 4.56
CA SER A 58 5.95 22.24 3.55
C SER A 58 4.99 23.40 3.80
N ASP A 59 5.08 24.43 2.97
CA ASP A 59 4.16 25.60 2.99
C ASP A 59 2.70 25.25 2.59
N ASN A 60 2.46 24.02 2.12
CA ASN A 60 1.16 23.57 1.62
C ASN A 60 0.15 23.23 2.72
N TYR A 61 0.54 23.20 4.00
CA TYR A 61 -0.34 22.85 5.11
C TYR A 61 -0.48 24.01 6.08
N THR A 62 -1.74 24.39 6.36
CA THR A 62 -2.06 25.50 7.27
C THR A 62 -2.09 25.08 8.74
N SER A 63 -2.24 23.78 9.02
CA SER A 63 -2.26 23.24 10.38
C SER A 63 -1.92 21.75 10.42
N LYS A 64 -1.52 21.27 11.61
CA LYS A 64 -1.30 19.83 11.85
C LYS A 64 -2.55 19.01 11.58
N ASP A 65 -3.74 19.54 11.88
CA ASP A 65 -5.00 18.84 11.62
C ASP A 65 -5.29 18.73 10.13
N ALA A 66 -5.02 19.78 9.35
CA ALA A 66 -5.10 19.70 7.89
C ALA A 66 -4.14 18.63 7.33
N LEU A 67 -2.91 18.55 7.87
CA LEU A 67 -1.93 17.53 7.50
C LEU A 67 -2.41 16.10 7.89
N LYS A 68 -2.95 15.91 9.10
CA LYS A 68 -3.55 14.62 9.54
C LYS A 68 -4.69 14.19 8.61
N THR A 69 -5.63 15.08 8.34
CA THR A 69 -6.75 14.80 7.42
C THR A 69 -6.24 14.46 6.03
N ARG A 70 -5.21 15.18 5.53
CA ARG A 70 -4.63 14.90 4.22
C ARG A 70 -3.93 13.54 4.19
N LYS A 71 -3.10 13.22 5.19
CA LYS A 71 -2.46 11.90 5.34
C LYS A 71 -3.51 10.79 5.31
N TYR A 72 -4.58 10.93 6.11
CA TYR A 72 -5.66 9.96 6.15
C TYR A 72 -6.29 9.73 4.79
N LYS A 73 -6.70 10.81 4.10
CA LYS A 73 -7.30 10.73 2.75
C LYS A 73 -6.35 10.13 1.71
N CYS A 74 -5.05 10.38 1.83
CA CYS A 74 -4.06 9.79 0.92
C CYS A 74 -3.86 8.29 1.18
N MET A 75 -3.84 7.87 2.45
CA MET A 75 -3.78 6.46 2.82
C MET A 75 -5.05 5.71 2.42
N GLU A 76 -6.24 6.28 2.64
CA GLU A 76 -7.50 5.67 2.23
C GLU A 76 -7.56 5.48 0.70
N GLN A 77 -7.11 6.48 -0.08
CA GLN A 77 -7.03 6.35 -1.53
C GLN A 77 -6.02 5.28 -1.98
N LEU A 78 -4.85 5.21 -1.35
CA LEU A 78 -3.87 4.17 -1.64
C LEU A 78 -4.45 2.79 -1.36
N GLN A 79 -5.06 2.61 -0.19
CA GLN A 79 -5.67 1.36 0.24
C GLN A 79 -6.75 0.91 -0.75
N LYS A 80 -7.67 1.81 -1.10
CA LYS A 80 -8.74 1.51 -2.06
C LYS A 80 -8.20 1.02 -3.40
N ARG A 81 -7.15 1.66 -3.93
CA ARG A 81 -6.52 1.28 -5.20
C ARG A 81 -5.85 -0.10 -5.11
N ILE A 82 -5.20 -0.39 -3.99
CA ILE A 82 -4.59 -1.70 -3.73
C ILE A 82 -5.68 -2.76 -3.65
N GLU A 83 -6.77 -2.50 -2.92
CA GLU A 83 -7.91 -3.42 -2.80
C GLU A 83 -8.56 -3.71 -4.15
N GLU A 84 -8.79 -2.68 -4.97
CA GLU A 84 -9.31 -2.82 -6.34
C GLU A 84 -8.40 -3.73 -7.18
N LYS A 85 -7.09 -3.49 -7.17
CA LYS A 85 -6.12 -4.33 -7.90
C LYS A 85 -6.06 -5.74 -7.34
N PHE A 86 -6.06 -5.92 -6.03
CA PHE A 86 -6.02 -7.26 -5.41
C PHE A 86 -7.27 -8.06 -5.78
N ASN A 87 -8.44 -7.43 -5.78
CA ASN A 87 -9.69 -8.07 -6.22
C ASN A 87 -9.61 -8.51 -7.70
N MET A 88 -9.00 -7.71 -8.58
CA MET A 88 -8.79 -8.10 -9.99
C MET A 88 -7.92 -9.35 -10.15
N TYR A 89 -6.94 -9.55 -9.27
CA TYR A 89 -6.08 -10.74 -9.25
C TYR A 89 -6.59 -11.86 -8.33
N ASN A 90 -7.81 -11.72 -7.78
CA ASN A 90 -8.41 -12.65 -6.82
C ASN A 90 -7.51 -12.90 -5.58
N LEU A 91 -6.76 -11.87 -5.17
CA LEU A 91 -5.86 -11.87 -4.03
C LEU A 91 -6.58 -11.38 -2.78
N LYS A 92 -6.34 -12.03 -1.64
CA LYS A 92 -6.81 -11.52 -0.35
C LYS A 92 -6.08 -10.21 -0.01
N PRO A 93 -6.80 -9.09 0.23
CA PRO A 93 -6.18 -7.85 0.71
C PRO A 93 -5.52 -8.07 2.06
N TYR A 94 -4.44 -7.33 2.31
CA TYR A 94 -3.94 -7.18 3.67
C TYR A 94 -4.99 -6.39 4.44
N LEU A 95 -5.84 -7.07 5.20
CA LEU A 95 -6.84 -6.43 6.04
C LEU A 95 -6.09 -5.55 7.05
N HIS A 96 -6.16 -4.23 6.87
CA HIS A 96 -5.85 -3.27 7.91
C HIS A 96 -7.18 -2.73 8.42
N GLU A 97 -7.47 -3.07 9.69
CA GLU A 97 -8.66 -2.61 10.38
C GLU A 97 -8.72 -1.08 10.31
N ARG A 98 -9.85 -0.56 9.80
CA ARG A 98 -10.17 0.87 9.83
C ARG A 98 -10.00 1.37 11.27
N GLY A 99 -8.90 2.06 11.59
CA GLY A 99 -8.85 2.87 12.82
C GLY A 99 -7.58 2.92 13.65
N ASN A 100 -6.45 2.32 13.28
CA ASN A 100 -5.22 2.51 14.06
C ASN A 100 -3.96 2.62 13.20
N PHE A 101 -3.75 3.81 12.64
CA PHE A 101 -2.39 4.30 12.41
C PHE A 101 -1.98 5.05 13.67
N LYS A 102 -1.52 4.30 14.68
CA LYS A 102 -0.89 4.86 15.87
C LYS A 102 0.62 4.85 15.69
#